data_AF-A0A9X2KAY6-F1
#
_entry.id   AF-A0A9X2KAY6-F1
#
_cell.length_a   1.000
_cell.length_b   1.000
_cell.length_c   1.000
_cell.angle_alpha   90.00
_cell.angle_beta   90.00
_cell.angle_gamma   90.00
#
_symmetry.space_group_name_H-M   'P 1'
#
loop_
_entity.id
_entity.type
_entity.pdbx_description
1 polymer ?
#
loop_
_entity_poly.entity_id
_entity_poly.type
_entity_poly.pdbx_seq_one_letter_code
_entity_poly.pdbx_strand_id
1 'polypeptide(L)'
;MFLDDDLDADEHGGPRPARQRVTGWRVLRLAAAYTGAVVGVVALVVGVVVAVNMMGTATNPGGFAAPAAGGPRAALPPTVELPEPVAGTGEAEVDAAAEPAPLEEPTELSGAAPGATPIEIIDEQWIATVAASTGIPERALTAYALAHVLSSVEEPDCGLDWATIAAIGRIESGHAGHGSTVLDENGSASPPIIGRALDGRDTAKIADTDGGRFDGDTTWDRAVGPMQFIPSTWAKWGADANGDGIADPNQIDDAALATARYLCASGPMTSVDGWRAAVFSYNHDNDYVDEVAKVALEYAESAG
;
A
#
# COMPACT_ATOMS: atom_id res chain seq x y z
N MET A 1 21.98 -75.40 13.28
CA MET A 1 21.03 -75.62 14.39
C MET A 1 20.22 -74.33 14.52
N PHE A 2 18.97 -74.38 14.07
CA PHE A 2 17.78 -73.63 14.55
C PHE A 2 17.91 -72.11 14.78
N LEU A 3 17.35 -71.26 13.91
CA LEU A 3 15.96 -70.74 13.91
C LEU A 3 15.63 -69.96 15.20
N ASP A 4 15.38 -68.66 15.00
CA ASP A 4 14.50 -67.72 15.72
C ASP A 4 14.75 -66.38 14.97
N ASP A 5 13.97 -65.88 14.01
CA ASP A 5 12.52 -65.73 13.83
C ASP A 5 11.78 -65.13 15.04
N ASP A 6 10.81 -64.29 14.73
CA ASP A 6 9.91 -63.54 15.63
C ASP A 6 10.39 -62.22 16.23
N LEU A 7 10.13 -61.13 15.52
CA LEU A 7 9.43 -59.96 16.06
C LEU A 7 8.69 -59.25 14.91
N ASP A 8 7.35 -59.33 14.88
CA ASP A 8 6.45 -58.24 14.43
C ASP A 8 4.96 -58.70 14.41
N ALA A 9 4.40 -58.98 15.59
CA ALA A 9 2.96 -59.11 15.81
C ALA A 9 2.45 -57.91 16.63
N ASP A 10 1.34 -57.33 16.18
CA ASP A 10 0.62 -56.22 16.81
C ASP A 10 -0.29 -56.72 17.94
N GLU A 11 -0.45 -55.88 18.97
CA GLU A 11 -0.94 -56.20 20.32
C GLU A 11 -2.41 -56.63 20.42
N HIS A 12 -3.13 -56.75 19.30
CA HIS A 12 -4.52 -57.18 19.25
C HIS A 12 -4.70 -58.23 18.13
N GLY A 13 -4.52 -59.51 18.47
CA GLY A 13 -4.42 -60.67 17.56
C GLY A 13 -5.63 -60.95 16.63
N GLY A 14 -5.94 -60.02 15.73
CA GLY A 14 -6.79 -60.24 14.56
C GLY A 14 -5.96 -60.48 13.30
N PRO A 15 -6.44 -61.24 12.31
CA PRO A 15 -5.73 -61.44 11.06
C PRO A 15 -5.56 -60.10 10.31
N ARG A 16 -4.32 -59.74 9.96
CA ARG A 16 -4.04 -58.54 9.13
C ARG A 16 -4.75 -58.68 7.77
N PRO A 17 -5.52 -57.68 7.32
CA PRO A 17 -6.16 -57.74 6.01
C PRO A 17 -5.10 -57.83 4.91
N ALA A 18 -5.25 -58.81 4.01
CA ALA A 18 -4.34 -58.99 2.89
C ALA A 18 -4.21 -57.68 2.11
N ARG A 19 -2.97 -57.19 1.90
CA ARG A 19 -2.70 -56.04 1.04
C ARG A 19 -3.30 -56.33 -0.34
N GLN A 20 -4.44 -55.71 -0.64
CA GLN A 20 -5.03 -55.75 -1.98
C GLN A 20 -3.99 -55.16 -2.93
N ARG A 21 -3.50 -55.99 -3.87
CA ARG A 21 -2.73 -55.48 -5.01
C ARG A 21 -3.62 -54.50 -5.76
N VAL A 22 -3.35 -53.21 -5.61
CA VAL A 22 -4.01 -52.18 -6.42
C VAL A 22 -3.55 -52.41 -7.86
N THR A 23 -4.36 -53.11 -8.63
CA THR A 23 -4.12 -53.31 -10.07
C THR A 23 -4.02 -51.93 -10.74
N GLY A 24 -3.05 -51.73 -11.63
CA GLY A 24 -2.80 -50.42 -12.29
C GLY A 24 -4.05 -49.78 -12.91
N TRP A 25 -5.03 -50.59 -13.30
CA TRP A 25 -6.35 -50.17 -13.75
C TRP A 25 -7.18 -49.38 -12.72
N ARG A 26 -7.05 -49.65 -11.42
CA ARG A 26 -7.72 -48.88 -10.35
C ARG A 26 -7.05 -47.52 -10.14
N VAL A 27 -5.72 -47.45 -10.23
CA VAL A 27 -4.98 -46.17 -10.17
C VAL A 27 -5.31 -45.29 -11.38
N LEU A 28 -5.34 -45.88 -12.59
CA LEU A 28 -5.72 -45.18 -13.81
C LEU A 28 -7.16 -44.65 -13.77
N ARG A 29 -8.11 -45.42 -13.23
CA ARG A 29 -9.50 -44.96 -13.08
C ARG A 29 -9.64 -43.83 -12.05
N LEU A 30 -8.91 -43.88 -10.95
CA LEU A 30 -8.92 -42.82 -9.94
C LEU A 30 -8.25 -41.54 -10.46
N ALA A 31 -7.12 -41.66 -11.18
CA ALA A 31 -6.46 -40.52 -11.82
C ALA A 31 -7.38 -39.87 -12.87
N ALA A 32 -8.01 -40.66 -13.75
CA ALA A 32 -8.94 -40.15 -14.75
C ALA A 32 -10.18 -39.49 -14.12
N ALA A 33 -10.72 -40.05 -13.03
CA ALA A 33 -11.82 -39.45 -12.28
C ALA A 33 -11.40 -38.12 -11.63
N TYR A 34 -10.19 -38.04 -11.08
CA TYR A 34 -9.66 -36.82 -10.47
C TYR A 34 -9.41 -35.73 -11.52
N THR A 35 -8.80 -36.08 -12.66
CA THR A 35 -8.62 -35.15 -13.79
C THR A 35 -9.97 -34.65 -14.32
N GLY A 36 -10.96 -35.53 -14.46
CA GLY A 36 -12.31 -35.15 -14.86
C GLY A 36 -12.99 -34.20 -13.86
N ALA A 37 -12.82 -34.44 -12.55
CA ALA A 37 -13.35 -33.56 -11.51
C ALA A 37 -12.67 -32.18 -11.50
N VAL A 38 -11.34 -32.13 -11.63
CA VAL A 38 -10.59 -30.86 -11.68
C VAL A 38 -10.96 -30.05 -12.92
N VAL A 39 -11.03 -30.68 -14.10
CA VAL A 39 -11.46 -30.01 -15.34
C VAL A 39 -12.90 -29.52 -15.22
N GLY A 40 -13.80 -30.30 -14.61
CA GLY A 40 -15.18 -29.89 -14.36
C GLY A 40 -15.30 -28.69 -13.43
N VAL A 41 -14.52 -28.65 -12.34
CA VAL A 41 -14.51 -27.51 -11.39
C VAL A 41 -13.92 -26.27 -12.05
N VAL A 42 -12.81 -26.38 -12.79
CA VAL A 42 -12.20 -25.25 -13.50
C VAL A 42 -13.17 -24.69 -14.56
N ALA A 43 -13.81 -25.56 -15.35
CA ALA A 43 -14.81 -25.12 -16.33
C ALA A 43 -16.02 -24.44 -15.67
N LEU A 44 -16.44 -24.90 -14.49
CA LEU A 44 -17.52 -24.28 -13.73
C LEU A 44 -17.11 -22.92 -13.17
N VAL A 45 -15.91 -22.77 -12.61
CA VAL A 45 -15.38 -21.49 -12.11
C VAL A 45 -15.22 -20.49 -13.26
N VAL A 46 -14.62 -20.90 -14.39
CA VAL A 46 -14.51 -20.06 -15.59
C VAL A 46 -15.89 -19.68 -16.12
N GLY A 47 -16.83 -20.62 -16.17
CA GLY A 47 -18.21 -20.37 -16.59
C GLY A 47 -18.93 -19.36 -15.69
N VAL A 48 -18.74 -19.44 -14.37
CA VAL A 48 -19.31 -18.48 -13.41
C VAL A 48 -18.65 -17.10 -13.58
N VAL A 49 -17.33 -17.02 -13.73
CA VAL A 49 -16.63 -15.74 -13.96
C VAL A 49 -17.10 -15.07 -15.26
N VAL A 50 -17.24 -15.84 -16.35
CA VAL A 50 -17.73 -15.32 -17.63
C VAL A 50 -19.20 -14.90 -17.52
N ALA A 51 -20.05 -15.66 -16.84
CA ALA A 51 -21.46 -15.32 -16.64
C ALA A 51 -21.64 -14.06 -15.78
N VAL A 52 -20.83 -13.88 -14.71
CA VAL A 52 -20.86 -12.67 -13.87
C VAL A 52 -20.43 -11.44 -14.67
N ASN A 53 -19.37 -11.55 -15.49
CA ASN A 53 -18.93 -10.47 -16.37
C ASN A 53 -19.98 -10.13 -17.46
N MET A 54 -20.70 -11.12 -17.99
CA MET A 54 -21.77 -10.87 -18.98
C MET A 54 -23.08 -10.37 -18.36
N MET A 55 -23.34 -10.66 -17.09
CA MET A 55 -24.52 -10.12 -16.39
C MET A 55 -24.31 -8.66 -15.98
N GLY A 56 -23.06 -8.27 -15.64
CA GLY A 56 -22.70 -6.89 -15.31
C GLY A 56 -22.86 -5.90 -16.47
N THR A 57 -22.71 -6.35 -17.72
CA THR A 57 -22.89 -5.50 -18.91
C THR A 57 -24.37 -5.32 -19.30
N ALA A 58 -25.26 -6.18 -18.82
CA ALA A 58 -26.67 -6.17 -19.22
C ALA A 58 -27.57 -5.30 -18.32
N THR A 59 -27.15 -5.00 -17.08
CA THR A 59 -27.97 -4.26 -16.11
C THR A 59 -27.55 -2.81 -15.89
N ASN A 60 -26.51 -2.31 -16.56
CA ASN A 60 -26.09 -0.91 -16.45
C ASN A 60 -25.71 -0.30 -17.82
N PRO A 61 -26.69 0.14 -18.64
CA PRO A 61 -26.44 0.70 -19.98
C PRO A 61 -25.83 2.12 -19.95
N GLY A 62 -25.35 2.58 -18.79
CA GLY A 62 -24.73 3.89 -18.58
C GLY A 62 -23.38 3.81 -17.89
N GLY A 63 -22.66 2.69 -17.98
CA GLY A 63 -21.27 2.58 -17.51
C GLY A 63 -20.45 3.72 -18.09
N PHE A 64 -20.17 4.73 -17.26
CA PHE A 64 -19.26 5.80 -17.60
C PHE A 64 -17.96 5.14 -18.04
N ALA A 65 -17.49 5.54 -19.22
CA ALA A 65 -16.22 5.07 -19.73
C ALA A 65 -15.18 5.19 -18.62
N ALA A 66 -14.62 4.05 -18.21
CA ALA A 66 -13.42 4.05 -17.39
C ALA A 66 -12.41 4.97 -18.07
N PRO A 67 -11.70 5.83 -17.33
CA PRO A 67 -10.68 6.67 -17.93
C PRO A 67 -9.74 5.76 -18.73
N ALA A 68 -9.42 6.18 -19.95
CA ALA A 68 -8.43 5.50 -20.76
C ALA A 68 -7.15 5.37 -19.92
N ALA A 69 -6.36 4.32 -20.15
CA ALA A 69 -4.98 4.24 -19.65
C ALA A 69 -4.09 5.42 -20.13
N GLY A 70 -4.65 6.32 -20.95
CA GLY A 70 -4.12 7.64 -21.30
C GLY A 70 -5.14 8.77 -21.09
N GLY A 71 -5.95 8.73 -20.03
CA GLY A 71 -6.73 9.88 -19.55
C GLY A 71 -5.81 11.05 -19.17
N PRO A 72 -6.38 12.24 -18.90
CA PRO A 72 -5.56 13.38 -18.47
C PRO A 72 -4.75 12.97 -17.24
N ARG A 73 -3.43 12.93 -17.39
CA ARG A 73 -2.52 12.83 -16.24
C ARG A 73 -2.53 14.19 -15.57
N ALA A 74 -2.76 14.22 -14.27
CA ALA A 74 -2.63 15.46 -13.53
C ALA A 74 -1.26 16.08 -13.82
N ALA A 75 -1.20 17.40 -14.05
CA ALA A 75 0.08 18.09 -14.13
C ALA A 75 0.93 17.70 -12.93
N LEU A 76 2.10 17.10 -13.20
CA LEU A 76 2.99 16.62 -12.15
C LEU A 76 3.58 17.84 -11.42
N PRO A 77 3.76 17.77 -10.10
CA PRO A 77 4.44 18.83 -9.37
C PRO A 77 5.85 19.00 -9.94
N PRO A 78 6.25 20.22 -10.35
CA PRO A 78 7.64 20.45 -10.73
C PRO A 78 8.52 20.30 -9.49
N THR A 79 9.55 19.46 -9.58
CA THR A 79 10.57 19.34 -8.55
C THR A 79 11.67 20.38 -8.79
N VAL A 80 12.13 21.04 -7.73
CA VAL A 80 13.32 21.89 -7.81
C VAL A 80 14.55 20.98 -7.81
N GLU A 81 15.38 21.06 -8.85
CA GLU A 81 16.64 20.31 -8.95
C GLU A 81 17.63 20.87 -7.91
N LEU A 82 17.98 20.07 -6.89
CA LEU A 82 19.02 20.44 -5.93
C LEU A 82 20.37 20.57 -6.67
N PRO A 83 21.17 21.61 -6.43
CA PRO A 83 22.46 21.76 -7.11
C PRO A 83 23.36 20.56 -6.83
N GLU A 84 23.93 19.97 -7.89
CA GLU A 84 24.89 18.88 -7.74
C GLU A 84 26.05 19.29 -6.81
N PRO A 85 26.50 18.42 -5.89
CA PRO A 85 27.63 18.74 -5.04
C PRO A 85 28.86 18.91 -5.93
N VAL A 86 29.35 20.15 -6.04
CA VAL A 86 30.60 20.46 -6.73
C VAL A 86 31.71 19.70 -6.01
N ALA A 87 32.25 18.68 -6.67
CA ALA A 87 33.46 17.99 -6.24
C ALA A 87 34.61 18.99 -6.22
N GLY A 88 34.85 19.61 -5.06
CA GLY A 88 35.97 20.51 -4.83
C GLY A 88 37.28 19.74 -4.88
N THR A 89 37.99 19.82 -6.00
CA THR A 89 39.41 19.49 -6.09
C THR A 89 40.20 20.52 -5.30
N GLY A 90 40.67 20.12 -4.12
CA GLY A 90 41.57 20.91 -3.29
C GLY A 90 42.54 19.98 -2.56
N GLU A 91 43.62 19.62 -3.23
CA GLU A 91 44.81 19.07 -2.60
C GLU A 91 45.36 20.08 -1.59
N ALA A 92 45.41 19.70 -0.32
CA ALA A 92 46.19 20.39 0.69
C ALA A 92 47.03 19.36 1.47
N GLU A 93 48.34 19.51 1.31
CA GLU A 93 49.45 18.80 1.92
C GLU A 93 49.27 18.53 3.42
N VAL A 94 49.59 17.29 3.80
CA VAL A 94 49.77 16.84 5.18
C VAL A 94 51.17 17.23 5.67
N ASP A 95 51.24 17.88 6.83
CA ASP A 95 52.48 17.88 7.63
C ASP A 95 52.16 17.32 9.02
N ALA A 96 52.94 16.32 9.42
CA ALA A 96 52.66 15.40 10.50
C ALA A 96 53.66 15.57 11.65
N ALA A 97 53.18 15.69 12.89
CA ALA A 97 53.95 15.34 14.09
C ALA A 97 53.06 15.17 15.34
N ALA A 98 52.62 13.93 15.63
CA ALA A 98 52.73 13.24 16.93
C ALA A 98 51.82 11.97 16.99
N GLU A 99 52.44 10.79 17.04
CA GLU A 99 51.90 9.44 17.29
C GLU A 99 51.70 9.12 18.79
N PRO A 100 51.13 7.95 19.19
CA PRO A 100 50.05 7.18 18.59
C PRO A 100 48.98 6.73 19.61
N ALA A 101 47.77 6.43 19.15
CA ALA A 101 46.90 5.44 19.79
C ALA A 101 46.50 4.39 18.72
N PRO A 102 46.41 3.08 19.04
CA PRO A 102 46.39 2.03 18.01
C PRO A 102 45.05 1.91 17.25
N LEU A 103 45.18 2.03 15.91
CA LEU A 103 44.48 1.46 14.74
C LEU A 103 43.36 0.42 15.04
N GLU A 104 42.07 0.67 14.78
CA GLU A 104 41.30 0.78 13.50
C GLU A 104 41.15 -0.54 12.72
N GLU A 105 39.91 -0.85 12.32
CA GLU A 105 39.48 -1.24 10.95
C GLU A 105 37.93 -1.40 10.89
N PRO A 106 37.27 -1.12 9.74
CA PRO A 106 36.57 0.17 9.55
C PRO A 106 35.20 0.10 8.81
N THR A 107 34.60 1.28 8.56
CA THR A 107 33.79 1.72 7.37
C THR A 107 32.43 1.04 7.07
N GLU A 108 31.33 1.65 6.59
CA GLU A 108 30.74 2.99 6.37
C GLU A 108 29.20 2.74 6.30
N LEU A 109 28.33 3.67 6.69
CA LEU A 109 27.76 4.63 5.74
C LEU A 109 27.32 5.88 6.51
N SER A 110 28.27 6.80 6.69
CA SER A 110 27.96 8.20 7.01
C SER A 110 27.71 8.92 5.70
N GLY A 111 26.48 9.38 5.50
CA GLY A 111 26.10 10.10 4.29
C GLY A 111 24.66 10.61 4.35
N ALA A 112 24.27 11.26 5.44
CA ALA A 112 23.10 12.13 5.44
C ALA A 112 23.47 13.40 6.22
N ALA A 113 23.58 14.51 5.50
CA ALA A 113 23.66 15.82 6.14
C ALA A 113 22.40 16.05 6.98
N PRO A 114 22.50 16.48 8.25
CA PRO A 114 21.34 16.86 9.02
C PRO A 114 20.87 18.25 8.54
N GLY A 115 19.77 18.28 7.80
CA GLY A 115 19.13 19.55 7.43
C GLY A 115 18.63 19.63 5.99
N ALA A 116 17.80 18.70 5.55
CA ALA A 116 16.90 18.94 4.42
C ALA A 116 15.47 18.85 4.96
N THR A 117 14.89 20.02 5.25
CA THR A 117 13.44 20.17 5.40
C THR A 117 12.76 19.71 4.11
N PRO A 118 11.91 18.67 4.09
CA PRO A 118 11.39 18.10 2.84
C PRO A 118 10.41 18.99 2.07
N ILE A 119 10.08 20.17 2.59
CA ILE A 119 9.06 21.08 2.00
C ILE A 119 9.63 21.89 0.82
N GLU A 120 10.94 22.05 0.68
CA GLU A 120 11.56 22.82 -0.42
C GLU A 120 11.58 22.09 -1.78
N ILE A 121 10.98 20.90 -1.88
CA ILE A 121 11.00 20.12 -3.13
C ILE A 121 9.88 20.56 -4.09
N ILE A 122 8.76 21.06 -3.58
CA ILE A 122 7.56 21.37 -4.38
C ILE A 122 7.39 22.88 -4.53
N ASP A 123 7.21 23.34 -5.77
CA ASP A 123 7.00 24.75 -6.08
C ASP A 123 5.74 25.32 -5.39
N GLU A 124 5.91 26.37 -4.59
CA GLU A 124 4.81 27.01 -3.84
C GLU A 124 3.76 27.63 -4.76
N GLN A 125 4.15 28.15 -5.92
CA GLN A 125 3.21 28.75 -6.86
C GLN A 125 2.33 27.68 -7.52
N TRP A 126 2.88 26.51 -7.82
CA TRP A 126 2.14 25.34 -8.25
C TRP A 126 1.14 24.90 -7.19
N ILE A 127 1.57 24.79 -5.92
CA ILE A 127 0.67 24.46 -4.80
C ILE A 127 -0.50 25.45 -4.72
N ALA A 128 -0.23 26.75 -4.70
CA ALA A 128 -1.27 27.77 -4.63
C ALA A 128 -2.25 27.71 -5.82
N THR A 129 -1.71 27.47 -7.02
CA THR A 129 -2.53 27.39 -8.25
C THR A 129 -3.43 26.16 -8.25
N VAL A 130 -2.88 24.98 -7.93
CA VAL A 130 -3.61 23.71 -7.93
C VAL A 130 -4.59 23.66 -6.75
N ALA A 131 -4.21 24.16 -5.57
CA ALA A 131 -5.13 24.28 -4.44
C ALA A 131 -6.33 25.18 -4.78
N ALA A 132 -6.08 26.33 -5.43
CA ALA A 132 -7.15 27.23 -5.84
C ALA A 132 -8.09 26.61 -6.90
N SER A 133 -7.59 25.77 -7.81
CA SER A 133 -8.42 25.16 -8.87
C SER A 133 -9.15 23.89 -8.42
N THR A 134 -8.55 23.12 -7.51
CA THR A 134 -9.11 21.85 -6.99
C THR A 134 -9.94 22.02 -5.73
N GLY A 135 -9.70 23.09 -4.96
CA GLY A 135 -10.28 23.29 -3.63
C GLY A 135 -9.62 22.47 -2.52
N ILE A 136 -8.53 21.75 -2.81
CA ILE A 136 -7.75 21.03 -1.81
C ILE A 136 -7.02 22.04 -0.91
N PRO A 137 -7.06 21.92 0.43
CA PRO A 137 -6.25 22.76 1.30
C PRO A 137 -4.75 22.65 0.95
N GLU A 138 -4.05 23.79 0.83
CA GLU A 138 -2.63 23.83 0.44
C GLU A 138 -1.77 22.87 1.26
N ARG A 139 -1.98 22.83 2.59
CA ARG A 139 -1.21 21.94 3.47
C ARG A 139 -1.38 20.46 3.12
N ALA A 140 -2.59 20.03 2.79
CA ALA A 140 -2.85 18.64 2.38
C ALA A 140 -2.30 18.37 0.98
N LEU A 141 -2.42 19.34 0.07
CA LEU A 141 -1.88 19.21 -1.28
C LEU A 141 -0.35 19.04 -1.27
N THR A 142 0.36 19.79 -0.41
CA THR A 142 1.81 19.63 -0.23
C THR A 142 2.17 18.20 0.16
N ALA A 143 1.41 17.58 1.06
CA ALA A 143 1.62 16.20 1.50
C ALA A 143 1.45 15.19 0.34
N TYR A 144 0.39 15.35 -0.46
CA TYR A 144 0.14 14.47 -1.61
C TYR A 144 1.19 14.63 -2.71
N ALA A 145 1.63 15.87 -2.97
CA ALA A 145 2.69 16.15 -3.93
C ALA A 145 4.04 15.58 -3.47
N LEU A 146 4.39 15.76 -2.19
CA LEU A 146 5.60 15.18 -1.60
C LEU A 146 5.57 13.66 -1.68
N ALA A 147 4.46 13.02 -1.30
CA ALA A 147 4.31 11.56 -1.39
C ALA A 147 4.46 11.05 -2.83
N HIS A 148 3.90 11.75 -3.82
CA HIS A 148 4.11 11.43 -5.22
C HIS A 148 5.60 11.49 -5.61
N VAL A 149 6.29 12.59 -5.28
CA VAL A 149 7.72 12.74 -5.62
C VAL A 149 8.56 11.66 -4.96
N LEU A 150 8.40 11.42 -3.65
CA LEU A 150 9.15 10.40 -2.93
C LEU A 150 8.87 9.00 -3.50
N SER A 151 7.60 8.65 -3.74
CA SER A 151 7.24 7.35 -4.30
C SER A 151 7.75 7.16 -5.74
N SER A 152 7.89 8.22 -6.54
CA SER A 152 8.44 8.13 -7.89
C SER A 152 9.93 7.77 -7.91
N VAL A 153 10.64 8.10 -6.82
CA VAL A 153 12.05 7.72 -6.62
C VAL A 153 12.15 6.31 -6.05
N GLU A 154 11.29 5.96 -5.10
CA GLU A 154 11.29 4.64 -4.45
C GLU A 154 10.81 3.51 -5.38
N GLU A 155 9.74 3.75 -6.14
CA GLU A 155 9.02 2.77 -6.95
C GLU A 155 8.69 3.34 -8.35
N PRO A 156 9.68 3.58 -9.22
CA PRO A 156 9.50 4.31 -10.48
C PRO A 156 8.54 3.62 -11.48
N ASP A 157 8.40 2.29 -11.39
CA ASP A 157 7.50 1.51 -12.25
C ASP A 157 6.05 1.49 -11.75
N CYS A 158 5.78 2.06 -10.56
CA CYS A 158 4.45 2.10 -9.96
C CYS A 158 3.46 2.92 -10.80
N GLY A 159 3.86 4.11 -11.27
CA GLY A 159 2.98 4.98 -12.05
C GLY A 159 1.85 5.64 -11.25
N LEU A 160 1.99 5.74 -9.93
CA LEU A 160 1.07 6.47 -9.04
C LEU A 160 1.21 8.00 -9.25
N ASP A 161 0.08 8.70 -9.26
CA ASP A 161 0.02 10.17 -9.30
C ASP A 161 -0.51 10.78 -7.98
N TRP A 162 -0.20 12.06 -7.76
CA TRP A 162 -0.66 12.79 -6.58
C TRP A 162 -2.19 12.90 -6.51
N ALA A 163 -2.88 12.93 -7.66
CA ALA A 163 -4.32 13.07 -7.74
C ALA A 163 -5.05 11.84 -7.17
N THR A 164 -4.50 10.64 -7.37
CA THR A 164 -4.98 9.39 -6.76
C THR A 164 -4.84 9.45 -5.23
N ILE A 165 -3.69 9.89 -4.71
CA ILE A 165 -3.47 10.02 -3.26
C ILE A 165 -4.44 11.06 -2.68
N ALA A 166 -4.59 12.21 -3.34
CA ALA A 166 -5.52 13.25 -2.94
C ALA A 166 -6.98 12.78 -2.96
N ALA A 167 -7.38 12.00 -3.97
CA ALA A 167 -8.72 11.44 -4.06
C ALA A 167 -9.05 10.54 -2.87
N ILE A 168 -8.12 9.66 -2.48
CA ILE A 168 -8.25 8.85 -1.25
C ILE A 168 -8.36 9.76 -0.03
N GLY A 169 -7.49 10.76 0.12
CA GLY A 169 -7.56 11.69 1.24
C GLY A 169 -8.87 12.50 1.33
N ARG A 170 -9.49 12.82 0.17
CA ARG A 170 -10.82 13.44 0.11
C ARG A 170 -11.90 12.49 0.65
N ILE A 171 -11.89 11.23 0.18
CA ILE A 171 -12.92 10.25 0.51
C ILE A 171 -12.81 9.79 1.96
N GLU A 172 -11.59 9.57 2.45
CA GLU A 172 -11.36 9.07 3.80
C GLU A 172 -11.65 10.11 4.88
N SER A 173 -11.30 11.38 4.67
CA SER A 173 -11.42 12.39 5.73
C SER A 173 -11.76 13.81 5.27
N GLY A 174 -11.97 14.02 3.96
CA GLY A 174 -12.12 15.37 3.42
C GLY A 174 -10.83 16.19 3.56
N HIS A 175 -9.67 15.59 3.26
CA HIS A 175 -8.35 16.22 3.42
C HIS A 175 -8.07 16.63 4.87
N ALA A 176 -8.38 15.74 5.81
CA ALA A 176 -8.38 15.95 7.26
C ALA A 176 -9.38 17.00 7.78
N GLY A 177 -10.35 17.43 6.98
CA GLY A 177 -11.43 18.34 7.37
C GLY A 177 -12.62 17.68 8.08
N HIS A 178 -12.43 16.54 8.75
CA HIS A 178 -13.52 15.78 9.37
C HIS A 178 -13.91 16.32 10.75
N GLY A 179 -15.19 16.67 10.92
CA GLY A 179 -15.70 17.15 12.21
C GLY A 179 -15.09 18.49 12.63
N SER A 180 -14.38 18.52 13.76
CA SER A 180 -13.64 19.71 14.22
C SER A 180 -12.15 19.62 13.95
N THR A 181 -11.68 18.58 13.27
CA THR A 181 -10.27 18.38 12.96
C THR A 181 -9.78 19.43 11.97
N VAL A 182 -8.59 19.95 12.25
CA VAL A 182 -7.83 20.83 11.37
C VAL A 182 -6.40 20.30 11.26
N LEU A 183 -5.77 20.55 10.12
CA LEU A 183 -4.33 20.41 9.99
C LEU A 183 -3.66 21.67 10.51
N ASP A 184 -2.63 21.51 11.34
CA ASP A 184 -1.72 22.61 11.64
C ASP A 184 -0.72 22.83 10.49
N GLU A 185 0.14 23.84 10.63
CA GLU A 185 1.17 24.19 9.64
C GLU A 185 2.14 23.02 9.40
N ASN A 186 2.37 22.18 10.42
CA ASN A 186 3.22 20.99 10.32
C ASN A 186 2.48 19.78 9.75
N GLY A 187 1.19 19.86 9.47
CA GLY A 187 0.38 18.78 8.90
C GLY A 187 -0.15 17.78 9.92
N SER A 188 -0.04 18.08 11.21
CA SER A 188 -0.64 17.25 12.24
C SER A 188 -2.15 17.52 12.32
N ALA A 189 -2.95 16.45 12.23
CA ALA A 189 -4.39 16.50 12.34
C ALA A 189 -4.83 16.52 13.81
N SER A 190 -5.48 17.62 14.25
CA SER A 190 -5.93 17.78 15.63
C SER A 190 -7.36 18.32 15.74
N PRO A 191 -8.25 17.70 16.55
CA PRO A 191 -8.05 16.41 17.22
C PRO A 191 -7.85 15.24 16.22
N PRO A 192 -7.29 14.10 16.65
CA PRO A 192 -7.14 12.90 15.83
C PRO A 192 -8.46 12.46 15.17
N ILE A 193 -8.38 11.98 13.94
CA ILE A 193 -9.52 11.43 13.19
C ILE A 193 -9.59 9.94 13.47
N ILE A 194 -10.54 9.53 14.31
CA ILE A 194 -10.74 8.13 14.70
C ILE A 194 -12.04 7.61 14.09
N GLY A 195 -11.90 6.58 13.26
CA GLY A 195 -13.01 5.93 12.58
C GLY A 195 -13.90 5.09 13.51
N ARG A 196 -14.90 4.45 12.89
CA ARG A 196 -15.76 3.49 13.59
C ARG A 196 -14.96 2.24 13.98
N ALA A 197 -15.35 1.60 15.08
CA ALA A 197 -14.79 0.31 15.50
C ALA A 197 -14.99 -0.75 14.42
N LEU A 198 -13.93 -1.50 14.12
CA LEU A 198 -13.96 -2.60 13.17
C LEU A 198 -14.47 -3.88 13.85
N ASP A 199 -15.74 -3.88 14.27
CA ASP A 199 -16.32 -4.95 15.10
C ASP A 199 -17.12 -6.03 14.34
N GLY A 200 -17.25 -5.87 13.01
CA GLY A 200 -17.96 -6.81 12.15
C GLY A 200 -19.47 -6.60 12.03
N ARG A 201 -20.04 -5.50 12.56
CA ARG A 201 -21.46 -5.16 12.34
C ARG A 201 -21.69 -4.53 10.97
N ASP A 202 -21.12 -3.34 10.75
CA ASP A 202 -21.21 -2.57 9.50
C ASP A 202 -19.83 -2.28 8.89
N THR A 203 -18.79 -2.89 9.45
CA THR A 203 -17.38 -2.71 9.10
C THR A 203 -16.70 -4.07 9.03
N ALA A 204 -15.44 -4.10 8.57
CA ALA A 204 -14.60 -5.27 8.77
C ALA A 204 -14.52 -5.65 10.27
N LYS A 205 -14.16 -6.91 10.55
CA LYS A 205 -13.97 -7.43 11.90
C LYS A 205 -12.47 -7.59 12.20
N ILE A 206 -11.87 -6.61 12.88
CA ILE A 206 -10.44 -6.53 13.15
C ILE A 206 -10.23 -6.24 14.64
N ALA A 207 -9.73 -7.23 15.38
CA ALA A 207 -9.38 -7.07 16.79
C ALA A 207 -8.19 -6.11 16.96
N ASP A 208 -8.05 -5.51 18.13
CA ASP A 208 -6.92 -4.64 18.50
C ASP A 208 -5.55 -5.25 18.13
N THR A 209 -4.72 -4.48 17.45
CA THR A 209 -3.38 -4.89 17.02
C THR A 209 -2.24 -4.05 17.58
N ASP A 210 -2.52 -2.96 18.29
CA ASP A 210 -1.51 -2.02 18.79
C ASP A 210 -1.63 -1.68 20.28
N GLY A 211 -2.58 -2.30 21.00
CA GLY A 211 -2.85 -2.03 22.40
C GLY A 211 -3.63 -0.74 22.63
N GLY A 212 -4.40 -0.27 21.65
CA GLY A 212 -5.11 1.01 21.64
C GLY A 212 -4.17 2.22 21.53
N ARG A 213 -2.98 2.05 20.96
CA ARG A 213 -1.95 3.11 20.91
C ARG A 213 -2.41 4.31 20.10
N PHE A 214 -3.07 4.07 18.98
CA PHE A 214 -3.46 5.14 18.05
C PHE A 214 -4.92 5.58 18.17
N ASP A 215 -5.81 4.70 18.62
CA ASP A 215 -7.25 4.95 18.64
C ASP A 215 -7.89 4.84 20.04
N GLY A 216 -7.11 4.42 21.05
CA GLY A 216 -7.56 4.26 22.42
C GLY A 216 -8.47 3.05 22.68
N ASP A 217 -8.72 2.18 21.68
CA ASP A 217 -9.62 1.04 21.79
C ASP A 217 -8.83 -0.27 21.92
N THR A 218 -8.81 -0.85 23.11
CA THR A 218 -8.06 -2.09 23.38
C THR A 218 -8.85 -3.36 23.02
N THR A 219 -9.91 -3.24 22.22
CA THR A 219 -10.75 -4.39 21.82
C THR A 219 -10.83 -4.53 20.30
N TRP A 220 -11.10 -3.44 19.60
CA TRP A 220 -11.25 -3.42 18.15
C TRP A 220 -10.44 -2.28 17.55
N ASP A 221 -9.65 -2.57 16.52
CA ASP A 221 -8.95 -1.55 15.76
C ASP A 221 -9.96 -0.59 15.10
N ARG A 222 -9.52 0.66 14.90
CA ARG A 222 -10.22 1.69 14.15
C ARG A 222 -9.30 2.26 13.07
N ALA A 223 -9.89 2.82 12.02
CA ALA A 223 -9.14 3.61 11.07
C ALA A 223 -8.67 4.93 11.71
N VAL A 224 -7.41 5.31 11.50
CA VAL A 224 -6.76 6.46 12.17
C VAL A 224 -6.23 7.47 11.16
N GLY A 225 -6.43 8.75 11.48
CA GLY A 225 -5.79 9.87 10.84
C GLY A 225 -6.37 10.25 9.47
N PRO A 226 -5.75 11.21 8.77
CA PRO A 226 -6.22 11.78 7.50
C PRO A 226 -6.46 10.74 6.39
N MET A 227 -5.69 9.66 6.38
CA MET A 227 -5.78 8.60 5.37
C MET A 227 -6.44 7.33 5.92
N GLN A 228 -6.99 7.37 7.14
CA GLN A 228 -7.78 6.29 7.73
C GLN A 228 -7.07 4.93 7.74
N PHE A 229 -5.79 4.91 8.12
CA PHE A 229 -5.03 3.68 8.27
C PHE A 229 -5.49 2.83 9.45
N ILE A 230 -5.61 1.52 9.23
CA ILE A 230 -5.76 0.54 10.32
C ILE A 230 -4.40 0.35 11.01
N PRO A 231 -4.31 0.26 12.35
CA PRO A 231 -3.05 0.14 13.09
C PRO A 231 -2.11 -0.96 12.58
N SER A 232 -2.64 -2.14 12.24
CA SER A 232 -1.84 -3.23 11.65
C SER A 232 -1.31 -2.91 10.24
N THR A 233 -2.05 -2.16 9.44
CA THR A 233 -1.57 -1.64 8.15
C THR A 233 -0.50 -0.59 8.37
N TRP A 234 -0.70 0.33 9.33
CA TRP A 234 0.29 1.34 9.70
C TRP A 234 1.61 0.72 10.16
N ALA A 235 1.56 -0.35 10.94
CA ALA A 235 2.75 -1.06 11.40
C ALA A 235 3.62 -1.60 10.26
N LYS A 236 3.05 -1.80 9.06
CA LYS A 236 3.77 -2.27 7.88
C LYS A 236 4.17 -1.15 6.92
N TRP A 237 3.33 -0.14 6.77
CA TRP A 237 3.46 0.86 5.70
C TRP A 237 3.73 2.28 6.19
N GLY A 238 3.63 2.53 7.49
CA GLY A 238 3.93 3.82 8.10
C GLY A 238 5.31 4.32 7.68
N ALA A 239 5.39 5.62 7.42
CA ALA A 239 6.57 6.29 6.94
C ALA A 239 6.74 7.61 7.68
N ASP A 240 7.98 8.04 7.88
CA ASP A 240 8.33 9.37 8.40
C ASP A 240 8.71 10.23 7.20
N ALA A 241 7.74 10.99 6.68
CA ALA A 241 7.90 11.79 5.47
C ALA A 241 8.29 13.24 5.76
N ASN A 242 7.96 13.75 6.96
CA ASN A 242 8.39 15.08 7.39
C ASN A 242 9.82 15.09 7.99
N GLY A 243 10.39 13.92 8.27
CA GLY A 243 11.78 13.73 8.70
C GLY A 243 12.01 14.06 10.18
N ASP A 244 10.98 14.00 11.02
CA ASP A 244 11.09 14.31 12.45
C ASP A 244 11.52 13.11 13.32
N GLY A 245 11.69 11.94 12.71
CA GLY A 245 12.07 10.68 13.35
C GLY A 245 10.88 9.85 13.84
N ILE A 246 9.64 10.27 13.61
CA ILE A 246 8.43 9.63 14.12
C ILE A 246 7.42 9.43 13.00
N ALA A 247 7.13 8.18 12.64
CA ALA A 247 6.00 7.85 11.78
C ALA A 247 4.67 7.91 12.56
N ASP A 248 3.88 8.98 12.36
CA ASP A 248 2.58 9.21 13.01
C ASP A 248 1.41 9.17 12.00
N PRO A 249 0.40 8.29 12.17
CA PRO A 249 -0.76 8.23 11.26
C PRO A 249 -1.60 9.51 11.27
N ASN A 250 -1.47 10.37 12.28
CA ASN A 250 -2.16 11.67 12.35
C ASN A 250 -1.40 12.80 11.64
N GLN A 251 -0.16 12.55 11.20
CA GLN A 251 0.62 13.49 10.41
C GLN A 251 0.38 13.20 8.92
N ILE A 252 -0.09 14.21 8.18
CA ILE A 252 -0.58 13.99 6.82
C ILE A 252 0.52 13.66 5.81
N ASP A 253 1.76 14.13 5.98
CA ASP A 253 2.85 13.76 5.07
C ASP A 253 3.18 12.27 5.21
N ASP A 254 3.29 11.81 6.45
CA ASP A 254 3.54 10.41 6.81
C ASP A 254 2.44 9.51 6.26
N ALA A 255 1.19 9.91 6.49
CA ALA A 255 0.03 9.18 6.02
C ALA A 255 -0.07 9.17 4.48
N ALA A 256 0.27 10.26 3.81
CA ALA A 256 0.29 10.32 2.34
C ALA A 256 1.39 9.42 1.76
N LEU A 257 2.60 9.44 2.31
CA LEU A 257 3.69 8.57 1.86
C LEU A 257 3.40 7.09 2.14
N ALA A 258 2.83 6.77 3.31
CA ALA A 258 2.37 5.42 3.62
C ALA A 258 1.31 4.93 2.62
N THR A 259 0.38 5.82 2.22
CA THR A 259 -0.61 5.53 1.18
C THR A 259 0.06 5.21 -0.15
N ALA A 260 1.03 6.03 -0.56
CA ALA A 260 1.75 5.82 -1.81
C ALA A 260 2.49 4.47 -1.83
N ARG A 261 3.24 4.16 -0.77
CA ARG A 261 3.93 2.87 -0.61
C ARG A 261 2.96 1.69 -0.63
N TYR A 262 1.83 1.81 0.06
CA TYR A 262 0.80 0.77 0.10
C TYR A 262 0.25 0.47 -1.30
N LEU A 263 -0.10 1.50 -2.07
CA LEU A 263 -0.66 1.34 -3.41
C LEU A 263 0.38 0.75 -4.37
N CYS A 264 1.61 1.27 -4.35
CA CYS A 264 2.69 0.78 -5.22
C CYS A 264 3.08 -0.67 -4.93
N ALA A 265 2.94 -1.13 -3.69
CA ALA A 265 3.15 -2.54 -3.34
C ALA A 265 2.12 -3.51 -3.97
N SER A 266 1.00 -2.99 -4.50
CA SER A 266 0.02 -3.79 -5.25
C SER A 266 0.48 -4.09 -6.69
N GLY A 267 1.59 -3.50 -7.12
CA GLY A 267 2.17 -3.64 -8.46
C GLY A 267 1.97 -2.40 -9.34
N PRO A 268 2.37 -2.46 -10.62
CA PRO A 268 2.27 -1.32 -11.53
C PRO A 268 0.82 -0.84 -11.73
N MET A 269 0.59 0.44 -11.48
CA MET A 269 -0.67 1.17 -11.68
C MET A 269 -0.74 1.87 -13.04
N THR A 270 0.13 1.50 -13.98
CA THR A 270 0.22 2.09 -15.33
C THR A 270 -0.86 1.63 -16.30
N SER A 271 -1.73 0.72 -15.88
CA SER A 271 -2.90 0.24 -16.62
C SER A 271 -4.17 0.43 -15.81
N VAL A 272 -5.33 0.52 -16.47
CA VAL A 272 -6.64 0.64 -15.79
C VAL A 272 -6.85 -0.49 -14.78
N ASP A 273 -6.57 -1.73 -15.19
CA ASP A 273 -6.75 -2.90 -14.32
C ASP A 273 -5.78 -2.87 -13.13
N GLY A 274 -4.52 -2.48 -13.36
CA GLY A 274 -3.51 -2.35 -12.29
C GLY A 274 -3.86 -1.26 -11.28
N TRP A 275 -4.27 -0.08 -11.76
CA TRP A 275 -4.72 1.01 -10.90
C TRP A 275 -5.95 0.61 -10.08
N ARG A 276 -6.96 0.01 -10.72
CA ARG A 276 -8.18 -0.44 -10.02
C ARG A 276 -7.87 -1.51 -8.99
N ALA A 277 -6.97 -2.45 -9.29
CA ALA A 277 -6.56 -3.48 -8.35
C ALA A 277 -5.84 -2.88 -7.12
N ALA A 278 -4.98 -1.88 -7.32
CA ALA A 278 -4.29 -1.19 -6.23
C ALA A 278 -5.25 -0.39 -5.34
N VAL A 279 -6.21 0.33 -5.92
CA VAL A 279 -7.21 1.06 -5.11
C VAL A 279 -8.18 0.11 -4.40
N PHE A 280 -8.55 -0.99 -5.04
CA PHE A 280 -9.39 -2.03 -4.43
C PHE A 280 -8.69 -2.73 -3.25
N SER A 281 -7.35 -2.82 -3.25
CA SER A 281 -6.65 -3.39 -2.10
C SER A 281 -6.78 -2.49 -0.86
N TYR A 282 -6.84 -1.17 -1.05
CA TYR A 282 -7.07 -0.18 0.01
C TYR A 282 -8.44 -0.37 0.66
N ASN A 283 -9.48 -0.49 -0.15
CA ASN A 283 -10.84 -0.82 0.29
C ASN A 283 -11.52 -1.73 -0.74
N HIS A 284 -11.96 -2.91 -0.30
CA HIS A 284 -12.48 -3.98 -1.15
C HIS A 284 -13.94 -3.74 -1.60
N ASP A 285 -14.21 -2.52 -2.05
CA ASP A 285 -15.50 -2.06 -2.56
C ASP A 285 -15.31 -1.40 -3.93
N ASN A 286 -16.06 -1.86 -4.94
CA ASN A 286 -15.94 -1.29 -6.28
C ASN A 286 -16.58 0.11 -6.37
N ASP A 287 -17.59 0.42 -5.55
CA ASP A 287 -18.17 1.75 -5.51
C ASP A 287 -17.13 2.77 -5.00
N TYR A 288 -16.31 2.36 -4.02
CA TYR A 288 -15.16 3.13 -3.56
C TYR A 288 -14.12 3.33 -4.67
N VAL A 289 -13.74 2.28 -5.39
CA VAL A 289 -12.76 2.37 -6.51
C VAL A 289 -13.27 3.34 -7.58
N ASP A 290 -14.55 3.27 -7.91
CA ASP A 290 -15.18 4.15 -8.91
C ASP A 290 -15.24 5.60 -8.41
N GLU A 291 -15.50 5.81 -7.11
CA GLU A 291 -15.47 7.15 -6.50
C GLU A 291 -14.06 7.74 -6.51
N VAL A 292 -13.03 6.98 -6.10
CA VAL A 292 -11.62 7.42 -6.16
C VAL A 292 -11.25 7.79 -7.60
N ALA A 293 -11.62 6.97 -8.59
CA ALA A 293 -11.30 7.22 -9.98
C ALA A 293 -11.95 8.52 -10.47
N LYS A 294 -13.22 8.72 -10.13
CA LYS A 294 -13.96 9.95 -10.46
C LYS A 294 -13.30 11.18 -9.84
N VAL A 295 -12.99 11.15 -8.55
CA VAL A 295 -12.38 12.28 -7.85
C VAL A 295 -10.97 12.58 -8.36
N ALA A 296 -10.16 11.55 -8.63
CA ALA A 296 -8.82 11.73 -9.17
C ALA A 296 -8.85 12.40 -10.55
N LEU A 297 -9.82 12.03 -11.41
CA LEU A 297 -10.03 12.69 -12.70
C LEU A 297 -10.50 14.14 -12.53
N GLU A 298 -11.42 14.42 -11.60
CA GLU A 298 -11.84 15.80 -11.29
C GLU A 298 -10.63 16.67 -10.91
N TYR A 299 -9.72 16.15 -10.08
CA TYR A 299 -8.50 16.86 -9.70
C TYR A 299 -7.51 17.03 -10.85
N ALA A 300 -7.31 15.99 -11.66
CA ALA A 300 -6.46 16.07 -12.85
C ALA A 300 -6.98 17.11 -13.85
N GLU A 301 -8.29 17.15 -14.10
CA GLU A 301 -8.92 18.13 -14.99
C GLU A 301 -8.84 19.57 -14.46
N SER A 302 -9.03 19.76 -13.15
CA SER A 302 -8.93 21.07 -12.51
C SER A 302 -7.49 21.60 -12.44
N ALA A 303 -6.50 20.73 -12.33
CA ALA A 303 -5.08 21.12 -12.25
C ALA A 303 -4.49 21.57 -13.59
N GLY A 304 -5.14 21.24 -14.72
CA GLY A 304 -4.68 21.51 -16.08
C GLY A 304 -3.57 20.57 -16.55
#